data_AF-A0A6L4ZMC7-F1
#
_entry.id   AF-A0A6L4ZMC7-F1
#
_cell.length_a   1.000
_cell.length_b   1.000
_cell.length_c   1.000
_cell.angle_alpha   90.00
_cell.angle_beta   90.00
_cell.angle_gamma   90.00
#
_symmetry.space_group_name_H-M   'P 1'
#
loop_
_entity.id
_entity.type
_entity.pdbx_description
1 polymer ?
#
loop_
_entity_poly.entity_id
_entity_poly.type
_entity_poly.pdbx_seq_one_letter_code
_entity_poly.pdbx_strand_id
1 'polypeptide(L)'
;MKATLKRRGADVGSGFQAAINTSNAAYAQAERAFITRKSIPGKYLMNRGEQRRGLSIPLSGNLPVSQSLTGAQLIALTKEKGGLAQREFVPESKAEPDYGGAIAPSGRAIFYDAKTTQRDRLDLDNLHPHQIYFLECMATTGAISGFLVEFSTYKKAFFLPIQLVRRYCHITGYKSVPFRFFEHHLVPVQAGKGLLIFDYLAAIEKQEELYGQDYASLVIPSK
;
A
#
# COMPACT_ATOMS: atom_id res chain seq x y z
N MET A 1 16.95 15.58 30.78
CA MET A 1 17.14 15.12 29.39
C MET A 1 15.76 14.80 28.80
N LYS A 2 15.30 15.55 27.80
CA LYS A 2 13.98 15.30 27.17
C LYS A 2 14.11 14.10 26.24
N ALA A 3 13.47 12.99 26.61
CA ALA A 3 13.34 11.83 25.73
C ALA A 3 12.49 12.22 24.51
N THR A 4 13.11 12.23 23.33
CA THR A 4 12.43 12.44 22.06
C THR A 4 11.59 11.20 21.75
N LEU A 5 10.33 11.20 22.20
CA LEU A 5 9.37 10.17 21.86
C LEU A 5 8.99 10.31 20.38
N LYS A 6 9.64 9.52 19.52
CA LYS A 6 9.18 9.31 18.14
C LYS A 6 7.86 8.55 18.21
N ARG A 7 6.76 9.14 17.74
CA ARG A 7 5.48 8.43 17.54
C ARG A 7 5.70 7.27 16.56
N ARG A 8 6.02 6.07 17.06
CA ARG A 8 5.90 4.83 16.29
C ARG A 8 4.40 4.56 16.12
N GLY A 9 3.91 4.66 14.88
CA GLY A 9 2.49 4.50 14.55
C GLY A 9 2.00 5.48 13.47
N ALA A 10 2.70 6.60 13.28
CA ALA A 10 2.62 7.35 12.04
C ALA A 10 3.79 6.89 11.16
N ASP A 11 3.64 5.71 10.54
CA ASP A 11 4.45 5.40 9.36
C ASP A 11 4.02 6.37 8.25
N VAL A 12 4.49 7.62 8.32
CA VAL A 12 4.89 8.31 7.10
C VAL A 12 5.96 7.40 6.54
N GLY A 13 5.56 6.55 5.59
CA GLY A 13 6.44 5.60 4.95
C GLY A 13 7.66 6.29 4.33
N SER A 14 8.47 5.54 3.60
CA SER A 14 9.48 6.16 2.73
C SER A 14 8.88 7.34 1.95
N GLY A 15 9.70 8.31 1.53
CA GLY A 15 9.21 9.48 0.78
C GLY A 15 8.27 9.11 -0.37
N PHE A 16 8.51 7.95 -0.99
CA PHE A 16 7.64 7.36 -2.01
C PHE A 16 6.25 6.94 -1.51
N GLN A 17 6.16 6.20 -0.40
CA GLN A 17 4.86 5.81 0.18
C GLN A 17 4.05 7.02 0.64
N ALA A 18 4.72 8.02 1.23
CA ALA A 18 4.06 9.28 1.59
C ALA A 18 3.50 9.98 0.34
N ALA A 19 4.28 10.04 -0.75
CA ALA A 19 3.84 10.62 -2.02
C ALA A 19 2.68 9.85 -2.69
N ILE A 20 2.67 8.51 -2.59
CA ILE A 20 1.54 7.68 -3.03
C ILE A 20 0.29 8.04 -2.23
N ASN A 21 0.39 8.12 -0.90
CA ASN A 21 -0.75 8.49 -0.06
C ASN A 21 -1.30 9.89 -0.40
N THR A 22 -0.42 10.86 -0.65
CA THR A 22 -0.83 12.19 -1.12
C THR A 22 -1.53 12.12 -2.47
N SER A 23 -1.01 11.33 -3.41
CA SER A 23 -1.61 11.14 -4.73
C SER A 23 -2.98 10.46 -4.64
N ASN A 24 -3.13 9.47 -3.77
CA ASN A 24 -4.40 8.79 -3.50
C ASN A 24 -5.44 9.73 -2.89
N ALA A 25 -5.02 10.62 -1.98
CA ALA A 25 -5.89 11.65 -1.44
C ALA A 25 -6.34 12.64 -2.53
N ALA A 26 -5.45 13.03 -3.45
CA ALA A 26 -5.78 13.87 -4.59
C ALA A 26 -6.78 13.18 -5.55
N TYR A 27 -6.61 11.88 -5.82
CA TYR A 27 -7.59 11.11 -6.59
C TYR A 27 -8.97 11.07 -5.95
N ALA A 28 -9.03 10.92 -4.62
CA ALA A 28 -10.31 10.93 -3.89
C ALA A 28 -10.98 12.30 -3.94
N GLN A 29 -10.21 13.39 -3.76
CA GLN A 29 -10.72 14.75 -3.87
C GLN A 29 -11.23 15.09 -5.27
N ALA A 30 -10.60 14.52 -6.31
CA ALA A 30 -11.01 14.69 -7.70
C ALA A 30 -12.10 13.69 -8.14
N GLU A 31 -12.66 12.90 -7.22
CA GLU A 31 -13.66 11.85 -7.50
C GLU A 31 -13.22 10.84 -8.58
N ARG A 32 -11.91 10.67 -8.76
CA ARG A 32 -11.33 9.78 -9.77
C ARG A 32 -11.15 8.35 -9.26
N ALA A 33 -10.73 8.19 -8.01
CA ALA A 33 -10.55 6.88 -7.39
C ALA A 33 -10.53 6.99 -5.87
N PHE A 34 -10.91 5.92 -5.20
CA PHE A 34 -10.73 5.77 -3.75
C PHE A 34 -9.80 4.58 -3.48
N ILE A 35 -8.56 4.87 -3.12
CA ILE A 35 -7.48 3.88 -2.95
C ILE A 35 -6.84 4.11 -1.60
N THR A 36 -6.74 3.05 -0.79
CA THR A 36 -6.19 3.13 0.57
C THR A 36 -5.07 2.13 0.76
N ARG A 37 -4.16 2.44 1.70
CA ARG A 37 -3.18 1.48 2.18
C ARG A 37 -3.80 0.62 3.26
N LYS A 38 -3.68 -0.70 3.14
CA LYS A 38 -4.07 -1.65 4.19
C LYS A 38 -3.14 -1.54 5.38
N SER A 39 -3.70 -1.56 6.58
CA SER A 39 -2.95 -1.69 7.83
C SER A 39 -2.15 -3.00 7.86
N ILE A 40 -1.04 -3.02 8.58
CA ILE A 40 -0.25 -4.24 8.79
C ILE A 40 -1.11 -5.21 9.62
N PRO A 41 -1.43 -6.42 9.09
CA PRO A 41 -2.19 -7.40 9.84
C PRO A 41 -1.33 -7.96 10.98
N GLY A 42 -1.96 -8.26 12.10
CA GLY A 42 -1.29 -8.89 13.22
C GLY A 42 -2.18 -9.02 14.45
N LYS A 43 -1.63 -9.64 15.49
CA LYS A 43 -2.33 -9.92 16.73
C LYS A 43 -1.58 -9.30 17.90
N TYR A 44 -2.34 -8.75 18.83
CA TYR A 44 -1.80 -8.37 20.13
C TYR A 44 -1.72 -9.61 21.02
N LEU A 45 -0.54 -9.90 21.54
CA LEU A 45 -0.33 -10.96 22.53
C LEU A 45 -1.08 -10.63 23.81
N MET A 46 -1.65 -11.66 24.42
CA MET A 46 -2.34 -11.57 25.71
C MET A 46 -1.74 -12.61 26.64
N ASN A 47 -1.66 -12.27 27.93
CA ASN A 47 -1.19 -13.23 28.91
C ASN A 47 -2.22 -14.36 29.08
N ARG A 48 -1.73 -15.57 29.32
CA ARG A 48 -2.59 -16.75 29.51
C ARG A 48 -3.47 -16.54 30.75
N GLY A 49 -4.80 -16.51 30.56
CA GLY A 49 -5.78 -16.24 31.63
C GLY A 49 -6.39 -14.83 31.60
N GLU A 50 -5.90 -13.93 30.75
CA GLU A 50 -6.45 -12.59 30.56
C GLU A 50 -7.72 -12.65 29.67
N GLN A 51 -8.88 -12.34 30.22
CA GLN A 51 -10.13 -12.25 29.47
C GLN A 51 -10.10 -11.02 28.54
N ARG A 52 -10.63 -11.16 27.31
CA ARG A 52 -10.88 -10.02 26.43
C ARG A 52 -11.89 -9.10 27.11
N ARG A 53 -11.43 -8.04 27.77
CA ARG A 53 -12.27 -6.87 27.97
C ARG A 53 -12.61 -6.38 26.57
N GLY A 54 -13.86 -6.56 26.14
CA GLY A 54 -14.34 -5.96 24.89
C GLY A 54 -14.20 -4.44 24.94
N LEU A 55 -14.90 -3.72 24.06
CA LEU A 55 -15.04 -2.27 24.20
C LEU A 55 -15.97 -1.94 25.39
N SER A 56 -15.61 -2.39 26.60
CA SER A 56 -16.33 -2.07 27.82
C SER A 56 -15.92 -0.66 28.23
N ILE A 57 -16.69 0.33 27.76
CA ILE A 57 -16.71 1.65 28.38
C ILE A 57 -17.21 1.42 29.81
N PRO A 58 -16.46 1.74 30.87
CA PRO A 58 -16.96 1.59 32.22
C PRO A 58 -18.05 2.65 32.45
N LEU A 59 -19.29 2.34 32.08
CA LEU A 59 -20.47 3.04 32.57
C LEU A 59 -20.81 2.49 33.95
N SER A 60 -19.98 2.83 34.92
CA SER A 60 -20.30 2.60 36.34
C SER A 60 -20.03 3.87 37.12
N GLY A 61 -21.10 4.64 37.26
CA GLY A 61 -21.20 5.86 38.07
C GLY A 61 -22.30 6.76 37.50
N ASN A 62 -23.23 7.22 38.34
CA ASN A 62 -24.15 8.30 38.00
C ASN A 62 -23.32 9.48 37.45
N LEU A 63 -23.31 9.66 36.13
CA LEU A 63 -22.64 10.78 35.48
C LEU A 63 -23.47 12.04 35.76
N PRO A 64 -22.93 13.04 36.50
CA PRO A 64 -23.49 14.36 36.40
C PRO A 64 -23.28 14.87 34.97
N VAL A 65 -24.28 15.59 34.48
CA VAL A 65 -24.41 16.15 33.14
C VAL A 65 -23.10 16.78 32.63
N SER A 66 -22.69 16.33 31.44
CA SER A 66 -21.81 17.01 30.47
C SER A 66 -20.57 17.73 31.03
N GLN A 67 -19.51 16.98 31.32
CA GLN A 67 -18.16 17.52 31.19
C GLN A 67 -17.36 16.64 30.23
N SER A 68 -17.02 17.19 29.05
CA SER A 68 -16.09 16.55 28.14
C SER A 68 -14.74 16.45 28.85
N LEU A 69 -14.30 15.24 29.15
CA LEU A 69 -12.96 15.03 29.69
C LEU A 69 -11.93 15.48 28.65
N THR A 70 -10.98 16.29 29.09
CA THR A 70 -9.85 16.67 28.24
C THR A 70 -8.97 15.47 27.94
N GLY A 71 -8.24 15.48 26.82
CA GLY A 71 -7.34 14.38 26.44
C GLY A 71 -6.31 14.03 27.52
N ALA A 72 -5.86 15.03 28.31
CA ALA A 72 -4.94 14.83 29.42
C ALA A 72 -5.59 14.07 30.60
N GLN A 73 -6.85 14.37 30.92
CA GLN A 73 -7.60 13.70 31.98
C GLN A 73 -7.89 12.23 31.61
N LEU A 74 -8.22 11.96 30.33
CA LEU A 74 -8.36 10.60 29.83
C LEU A 74 -7.05 9.79 29.94
N ILE A 75 -5.92 10.40 29.58
CA ILE A 75 -4.60 9.75 29.70
C ILE A 75 -4.24 9.47 31.16
N ALA A 76 -4.54 10.39 32.09
CA ALA A 76 -4.29 10.21 33.52
C ALA A 76 -5.14 9.07 34.11
N LEU A 77 -6.45 9.06 33.83
CA LEU A 77 -7.37 7.98 34.23
C LEU A 77 -6.96 6.62 33.68
N THR A 78 -6.42 6.60 32.44
CA THR A 78 -5.91 5.38 31.81
C THR A 78 -4.66 4.87 32.53
N LYS A 79 -3.78 5.75 33.02
CA LYS A 79 -2.60 5.38 33.81
C LYS A 79 -2.97 4.88 35.22
N GLU A 80 -3.94 5.51 35.89
CA GLU A 80 -4.37 5.17 37.25
C GLU A 80 -5.05 3.79 37.34
N LYS A 81 -5.85 3.39 36.34
CA LYS A 81 -6.55 2.09 36.34
C LYS A 81 -5.67 0.89 35.93
N GLY A 82 -4.35 1.07 35.95
CA GLY A 82 -3.42 0.18 35.27
C GLY A 82 -3.49 0.48 33.78
N GLY A 83 -2.44 1.15 33.27
CA GLY A 83 -2.30 1.52 31.87
C GLY A 83 -2.83 0.45 30.92
N LEU A 84 -3.34 0.86 29.74
CA LEU A 84 -3.43 -0.04 28.59
C LEU A 84 -2.11 -0.81 28.55
N ALA A 85 -2.12 -2.06 29.01
CA ALA A 85 -0.93 -2.89 29.01
C ALA A 85 -0.49 -2.85 27.55
N GLN A 86 0.72 -2.34 27.29
CA GLN A 86 1.25 -2.28 25.94
C GLN A 86 1.39 -3.72 25.49
N ARG A 87 0.33 -4.25 24.86
CA ARG A 87 0.32 -5.60 24.35
C ARG A 87 1.31 -5.64 23.21
N GLU A 88 2.16 -6.65 23.23
CA GLU A 88 3.11 -6.87 22.16
C GLU A 88 2.34 -7.23 20.89
N PHE A 89 2.57 -6.48 19.81
CA PHE A 89 1.97 -6.74 18.52
C PHE A 89 2.86 -7.68 17.72
N VAL A 90 2.33 -8.82 17.30
CA VAL A 90 2.99 -9.78 16.41
C VAL A 90 2.39 -9.63 15.02
N PRO A 91 3.16 -9.12 14.03
CA PRO A 91 2.71 -9.06 12.64
C PRO A 91 2.46 -10.46 12.07
N GLU A 92 1.41 -10.59 11.27
CA GLU A 92 1.13 -11.82 10.52
C GLU A 92 1.52 -11.64 9.04
N SER A 93 1.82 -12.75 8.36
CA SER A 93 2.15 -12.72 6.94
C SER A 93 0.98 -12.18 6.13
N LYS A 94 1.27 -11.24 5.23
CA LYS A 94 0.26 -10.60 4.40
C LYS A 94 0.03 -11.40 3.12
N ALA A 95 -1.20 -11.87 2.92
CA ALA A 95 -1.59 -12.54 1.66
C ALA A 95 -1.91 -11.54 0.54
N GLU A 96 -2.40 -10.36 0.90
CA GLU A 96 -2.87 -9.33 -0.02
C GLU A 96 -1.82 -8.21 -0.23
N PRO A 97 -1.94 -7.39 -1.29
CA PRO A 97 -1.06 -6.23 -1.50
C PRO A 97 -1.35 -5.06 -0.53
N ASP A 98 -0.41 -4.11 -0.47
CA ASP A 98 -0.43 -2.87 0.32
C ASP A 98 -1.56 -1.92 -0.03
N TYR A 99 -1.83 -1.73 -1.31
CA TYR A 99 -2.84 -0.78 -1.76
C TYR A 99 -3.99 -1.51 -2.43
N GLY A 100 -5.21 -1.04 -2.14
CA GLY A 100 -6.44 -1.56 -2.70
C GLY A 100 -7.51 -0.47 -2.78
N GLY A 101 -8.34 -0.54 -3.82
CA GLY A 101 -9.39 0.45 -4.03
C GLY A 101 -10.23 0.22 -5.28
N ALA A 102 -11.01 1.24 -5.63
CA ALA A 102 -11.86 1.26 -6.81
C ALA A 102 -11.69 2.58 -7.57
N ILE A 103 -11.81 2.51 -8.89
CA ILE A 103 -11.65 3.63 -9.82
C ILE A 103 -13.02 4.02 -10.38
N ALA A 104 -13.31 5.31 -10.39
CA ALA A 104 -14.53 5.87 -10.97
C ALA A 104 -14.38 6.09 -12.49
N PRO A 105 -15.48 6.10 -13.26
CA PRO A 105 -16.85 5.80 -12.84
C PRO A 105 -17.19 4.31 -12.89
N SER A 106 -16.33 3.47 -13.48
CA SER A 106 -16.62 2.07 -13.76
C SER A 106 -16.67 1.17 -12.52
N GLY A 107 -16.11 1.62 -11.39
CA GLY A 107 -15.91 0.80 -10.20
C GLY A 107 -14.82 -0.26 -10.38
N ARG A 108 -13.98 -0.16 -11.43
CA ARG A 108 -12.91 -1.13 -11.69
C ARG A 108 -11.97 -1.17 -10.48
N ALA A 109 -11.74 -2.38 -9.96
CA ALA A 109 -10.89 -2.57 -8.80
C ALA A 109 -9.41 -2.40 -9.16
N ILE A 110 -8.62 -1.94 -8.20
CA ILE A 110 -7.17 -1.80 -8.32
C ILE A 110 -6.49 -2.33 -7.05
N PHE A 111 -5.45 -3.14 -7.24
CA PHE A 111 -4.65 -3.74 -6.18
C PHE A 111 -3.17 -3.71 -6.54
N TYR A 112 -2.31 -3.13 -5.69
CA TYR A 112 -0.89 -3.10 -5.99
C TYR A 112 -0.01 -3.00 -4.75
N ASP A 113 1.23 -3.45 -4.90
CA ASP A 113 2.30 -3.23 -3.93
C ASP A 113 3.20 -2.07 -4.41
N ALA A 114 3.66 -1.23 -3.48
CA ALA A 114 4.66 -0.22 -3.78
C ALA A 114 6.06 -0.75 -3.48
N LYS A 115 6.99 -0.63 -4.43
CA LYS A 115 8.40 -1.04 -4.27
C LYS A 115 9.32 0.13 -4.65
N THR A 116 10.40 0.29 -3.89
CA THR A 116 11.48 1.23 -4.23
C THR A 116 12.78 0.46 -4.37
N THR A 117 13.57 0.79 -5.39
CA THR A 117 14.91 0.24 -5.59
C THR A 117 15.91 1.36 -5.90
N GLN A 118 17.15 1.19 -5.46
CA GLN A 118 18.31 2.00 -5.85
C GLN A 118 19.16 1.32 -6.94
N ARG A 119 18.86 0.05 -7.24
CA ARG A 119 19.56 -0.73 -8.26
C ARG A 119 18.99 -0.44 -9.64
N ASP A 120 19.76 -0.73 -10.68
CA ASP A 120 19.32 -0.67 -12.08
C ASP A 120 18.40 -1.83 -12.48
N ARG A 121 17.73 -2.45 -11.51
CA ARG A 121 16.78 -3.54 -11.69
C ARG A 121 15.82 -3.65 -10.51
N LEU A 122 14.66 -4.22 -10.78
CA LEU A 122 13.72 -4.72 -9.79
C LEU A 122 13.96 -6.21 -9.60
N ASP A 123 14.33 -6.64 -8.39
CA ASP A 123 14.46 -8.06 -8.05
C ASP A 123 13.08 -8.64 -7.71
N LEU A 124 12.68 -9.69 -8.43
CA LEU A 124 11.39 -10.36 -8.26
C LEU A 124 11.42 -11.45 -7.18
N ASP A 125 12.61 -11.90 -6.77
CA ASP A 125 12.79 -12.91 -5.70
C ASP A 125 12.22 -12.45 -4.34
N ASN A 126 12.11 -11.14 -4.13
CA ASN A 126 11.56 -10.56 -2.90
C ASN A 126 10.03 -10.43 -2.91
N LEU A 127 9.36 -10.94 -3.95
CA LEU A 127 7.90 -10.94 -4.04
C LEU A 127 7.35 -12.23 -3.41
N HIS A 128 6.59 -12.10 -2.33
CA HIS A 128 6.05 -13.27 -1.64
C HIS A 128 5.07 -14.01 -2.55
N PRO A 129 5.15 -15.36 -2.66
CA PRO A 129 4.31 -16.14 -3.58
C PRO A 129 2.80 -15.88 -3.43
N HIS A 130 2.33 -15.72 -2.18
CA HIS A 130 0.92 -15.41 -1.92
C HIS A 130 0.48 -14.05 -2.47
N GLN A 131 1.36 -13.03 -2.47
CA GLN A 131 1.05 -11.73 -3.05
C GLN A 131 0.95 -11.82 -4.59
N ILE A 132 1.85 -12.57 -5.22
CA ILE A 132 1.81 -12.83 -6.67
C ILE A 132 0.50 -13.53 -7.04
N TYR A 133 0.18 -14.62 -6.35
CA TYR A 133 -1.05 -15.37 -6.58
C TYR A 133 -2.30 -14.49 -6.45
N PHE A 134 -2.38 -13.67 -5.39
CA PHE A 134 -3.49 -12.75 -5.22
C PHE A 134 -3.60 -11.77 -6.40
N LEU A 135 -2.51 -11.12 -6.79
CA LEU A 135 -2.50 -10.15 -7.89
C LEU A 135 -2.90 -10.82 -9.21
N GLU A 136 -2.45 -12.06 -9.46
CA GLU A 136 -2.84 -12.84 -10.64
C GLU A 136 -4.33 -13.15 -10.64
N CYS A 137 -4.89 -13.63 -9.54
CA CYS A 137 -6.33 -13.87 -9.42
C CYS A 137 -7.15 -12.59 -9.60
N MET A 138 -6.68 -11.45 -9.09
CA MET A 138 -7.39 -10.19 -9.28
C MET A 138 -7.32 -9.73 -10.75
N ALA A 139 -6.17 -9.89 -11.41
CA ALA A 139 -6.03 -9.58 -12.83
C ALA A 139 -7.02 -10.37 -13.71
N THR A 140 -7.29 -11.65 -13.42
CA THR A 140 -8.25 -12.46 -14.20
C THR A 140 -9.70 -11.98 -14.05
N THR A 141 -10.02 -11.20 -13.02
CA THR A 141 -11.35 -10.57 -12.85
C THR A 141 -11.47 -9.21 -13.55
N GLY A 142 -10.41 -8.77 -14.24
CA GLY A 142 -10.35 -7.45 -14.89
C GLY A 142 -9.84 -6.33 -13.98
N ALA A 143 -9.44 -6.62 -12.74
CA ALA A 143 -8.86 -5.63 -11.84
C ALA A 143 -7.46 -5.21 -12.30
N ILE A 144 -7.11 -3.93 -12.13
CA ILE A 144 -5.74 -3.46 -12.31
C ILE A 144 -4.89 -4.03 -11.18
N SER A 145 -3.94 -4.91 -11.51
CA SER A 145 -3.15 -5.63 -10.52
C SER A 145 -1.68 -5.60 -10.87
N GLY A 146 -0.81 -5.22 -9.91
CA GLY A 146 0.63 -5.15 -10.19
C GLY A 146 1.46 -4.47 -9.11
N PHE A 147 2.52 -3.81 -9.55
CA PHE A 147 3.50 -3.14 -8.69
C PHE A 147 3.71 -1.70 -9.13
N LEU A 148 3.64 -0.76 -8.19
CA LEU A 148 4.08 0.61 -8.41
C LEU A 148 5.54 0.72 -7.97
N VAL A 149 6.45 0.91 -8.92
CA VAL A 149 7.89 0.72 -8.73
C VAL A 149 8.62 2.05 -8.93
N GLU A 150 9.33 2.50 -7.91
CA GLU A 150 10.23 3.64 -7.99
C GLU A 150 11.68 3.18 -8.13
N PHE A 151 12.36 3.71 -9.15
CA PHE A 151 13.80 3.66 -9.26
C PHE A 151 14.39 4.98 -8.74
N SER A 152 14.70 5.01 -7.45
CA SER A 152 15.14 6.21 -6.73
C SER A 152 16.38 6.88 -7.35
N THR A 153 17.33 6.09 -7.86
CA THR A 153 18.53 6.59 -8.58
C THR A 153 18.16 7.41 -9.81
N TYR A 154 17.12 7.00 -10.54
CA TYR A 154 16.66 7.66 -11.75
C TYR A 154 15.54 8.68 -11.50
N LYS A 155 15.00 8.74 -10.27
CA LYS A 155 13.81 9.54 -9.91
C LYS A 155 12.62 9.27 -10.86
N LYS A 156 12.46 8.02 -11.30
CA LYS A 156 11.37 7.58 -12.17
C LYS A 156 10.55 6.52 -11.46
N ALA A 157 9.24 6.59 -11.66
CA ALA A 157 8.30 5.57 -11.20
C ALA A 157 7.54 4.98 -12.39
N PHE A 158 7.14 3.71 -12.27
CA PHE A 158 6.43 2.97 -13.31
C PHE A 158 5.40 2.05 -12.67
N PHE A 159 4.29 1.78 -13.36
CA PHE A 159 3.38 0.70 -13.00
C PHE A 159 3.73 -0.56 -13.81
N LEU A 160 4.11 -1.62 -13.09
CA LEU A 160 4.40 -2.93 -13.65
C LEU A 160 3.20 -3.87 -13.42
N PRO A 161 2.38 -4.13 -14.45
CA PRO A 161 1.23 -5.05 -14.33
C PRO A 161 1.70 -6.49 -14.09
N ILE A 162 0.95 -7.25 -13.29
CA ILE A 162 1.30 -8.63 -12.92
C ILE A 162 1.38 -9.57 -14.13
N GLN A 163 0.57 -9.33 -15.16
CA GLN A 163 0.57 -10.06 -16.42
C GLN A 163 1.95 -10.00 -17.10
N LEU A 164 2.62 -8.85 -17.05
CA LEU A 164 3.96 -8.69 -17.61
C LEU A 164 5.04 -9.36 -16.76
N VAL A 165 4.91 -9.36 -15.43
CA VAL A 165 5.84 -10.08 -14.55
C VAL A 165 5.89 -11.56 -14.92
N ARG A 166 4.72 -12.19 -15.04
CA ARG A 166 4.61 -13.61 -15.42
C ARG A 166 5.19 -13.88 -16.80
N ARG A 167 4.81 -13.08 -17.81
CA ARG A 167 5.32 -13.25 -19.18
C ARG A 167 6.83 -13.04 -19.25
N TYR A 168 7.35 -12.04 -18.56
CA TYR A 168 8.79 -11.74 -18.51
C TYR A 168 9.58 -12.90 -17.90
N CYS A 169 9.15 -13.41 -16.74
CA CYS A 169 9.78 -14.56 -16.10
C CYS A 169 9.73 -15.80 -16.99
N HIS A 170 8.60 -16.06 -17.64
CA HIS A 170 8.41 -17.21 -18.52
C HIS A 170 9.31 -17.15 -19.77
N ILE A 171 9.43 -15.99 -20.41
CA ILE A 171 10.20 -15.82 -21.65
C ILE A 171 11.70 -15.76 -21.37
N THR A 172 12.12 -15.03 -20.35
CA THR A 172 13.55 -14.75 -20.11
C THR A 172 14.21 -15.74 -19.15
N GLY A 173 13.44 -16.35 -18.24
CA GLY A 173 13.93 -17.13 -17.11
C GLY A 173 14.56 -16.30 -15.99
N TYR A 174 14.61 -14.96 -16.12
CA TYR A 174 15.21 -14.10 -15.11
C TYR A 174 14.22 -13.77 -13.98
N LYS A 175 14.76 -13.69 -12.76
CA LYS A 175 14.04 -13.27 -11.55
C LYS A 175 14.27 -11.80 -11.22
N SER A 176 14.62 -11.00 -12.21
CA SER A 176 14.80 -9.56 -12.07
C SER A 176 14.49 -8.85 -13.39
N VAL A 177 13.87 -7.69 -13.32
CA VAL A 177 13.54 -6.85 -14.49
C VAL A 177 14.45 -5.62 -14.49
N PRO A 178 15.29 -5.41 -15.52
CA PRO A 178 16.24 -4.29 -15.56
C PRO A 178 15.51 -2.96 -15.80
N PHE A 179 16.05 -1.85 -15.28
CA PHE A 179 15.51 -0.50 -15.47
C PHE A 179 15.25 -0.16 -16.94
N ARG A 180 16.15 -0.55 -17.85
CA ARG A 180 15.99 -0.34 -19.29
C ARG A 180 14.71 -0.96 -19.86
N PHE A 181 14.25 -2.07 -19.31
CA PHE A 181 12.97 -2.66 -19.72
C PHE A 181 11.81 -1.75 -19.35
N PHE A 182 11.81 -1.18 -18.14
CA PHE A 182 10.79 -0.21 -17.73
C PHE A 182 10.83 1.04 -18.63
N GLU A 183 12.02 1.57 -18.89
CA GLU A 183 12.20 2.79 -19.67
C GLU A 183 11.76 2.64 -21.13
N HIS A 184 12.02 1.49 -21.75
CA HIS A 184 11.68 1.27 -23.16
C HIS A 184 10.24 0.82 -23.38
N HIS A 185 9.65 0.09 -22.43
CA HIS A 185 8.37 -0.59 -22.66
C HIS A 185 7.21 -0.04 -21.82
N LEU A 186 7.47 0.60 -20.68
CA LEU A 186 6.41 1.10 -19.79
C LEU A 186 6.33 2.61 -19.84
N VAL A 187 5.13 3.13 -19.59
CA VAL A 187 4.90 4.57 -19.50
C VAL A 187 5.43 5.05 -18.14
N PRO A 188 6.33 6.04 -18.09
CA PRO A 188 6.78 6.60 -16.83
C PRO A 188 5.63 7.36 -16.17
N VAL A 189 5.47 7.14 -14.86
CA VAL A 189 4.53 7.89 -14.03
C VAL A 189 5.02 9.33 -13.92
N GLN A 190 4.16 10.26 -14.33
CA GLN A 190 4.42 11.69 -14.28
C GLN A 190 3.68 12.33 -13.09
N ALA A 191 4.09 13.53 -12.72
CA ALA A 191 3.27 14.38 -11.87
C ALA A 191 2.02 14.83 -12.63
N GLY A 192 0.90 14.91 -11.92
CA GLY A 192 -0.36 15.42 -12.44
C GLY A 192 -0.63 16.86 -12.02
N LYS A 193 -1.92 17.23 -12.01
CA LYS A 193 -2.36 18.56 -11.57
C LYS A 193 -2.47 18.63 -10.05
N GLY A 194 -2.08 19.77 -9.46
CA GLY A 194 -2.26 20.04 -8.04
C GLY A 194 -1.40 19.14 -7.14
N LEU A 195 -2.03 18.44 -6.19
CA LEU A 195 -1.37 17.56 -5.23
C LEU A 195 -1.07 16.15 -5.78
N LEU A 196 -1.29 15.92 -7.07
CA LEU A 196 -1.05 14.62 -7.68
C LEU A 196 0.44 14.43 -7.99
N ILE A 197 1.20 13.94 -7.01
CA ILE A 197 2.66 13.76 -7.11
C ILE A 197 3.01 12.64 -8.10
N PHE A 198 2.27 11.54 -8.05
CA PHE A 198 2.41 10.40 -8.95
C PHE A 198 1.06 10.08 -9.59
N ASP A 199 0.85 10.53 -10.84
CA ASP A 199 -0.34 10.20 -11.61
C ASP A 199 -0.22 8.82 -12.26
N TYR A 200 -0.19 7.78 -11.43
CA TYR A 200 0.00 6.41 -11.91
C TYR A 200 -1.22 5.86 -12.64
N LEU A 201 -2.44 6.34 -12.36
CA LEU A 201 -3.64 5.95 -13.11
C LEU A 201 -3.56 6.41 -14.56
N ALA A 202 -3.12 7.65 -14.82
CA ALA A 202 -2.92 8.13 -16.19
C ALA A 202 -1.83 7.33 -16.94
N ALA A 203 -0.76 6.93 -16.24
CA ALA A 203 0.26 6.07 -16.83
C ALA A 203 -0.30 4.69 -17.21
N ILE A 204 -1.10 4.08 -16.32
CA ILE A 204 -1.74 2.78 -16.58
C ILE A 204 -2.70 2.88 -17.77
N GLU A 205 -3.57 3.88 -17.81
CA GLU A 205 -4.52 4.09 -18.91
C GLU A 205 -3.77 4.18 -20.25
N LYS A 206 -2.71 4.99 -20.31
CA LYS A 206 -1.88 5.10 -21.50
C LYS A 206 -1.18 3.79 -21.87
N GLN A 207 -0.75 2.99 -20.89
CA GLN A 207 -0.19 1.66 -21.18
C GLN A 207 -1.26 0.70 -21.73
N GLU A 208 -2.49 0.73 -21.21
CA GLU A 208 -3.59 -0.09 -21.70
C GLU A 208 -4.05 0.34 -23.10
N GLU A 209 -4.00 1.63 -23.42
CA GLU A 209 -4.21 2.14 -24.80
C GLU A 209 -3.16 1.60 -25.78
N LEU A 210 -1.90 1.51 -25.35
CA LEU A 210 -0.81 1.01 -26.19
C LEU A 210 -0.82 -0.51 -26.33
N TYR A 211 -1.14 -1.24 -25.26
CA TYR A 211 -0.88 -2.67 -25.18
C TYR A 211 -2.12 -3.56 -25.01
N GLY A 212 -3.29 -2.97 -24.79
CA GLY A 212 -4.48 -3.67 -24.31
C GLY A 212 -4.44 -3.92 -22.80
N GLN A 213 -5.60 -4.19 -22.20
CA GLN A 213 -5.76 -4.41 -20.76
C GLN A 213 -5.09 -5.71 -20.25
N ASP A 214 -4.90 -6.68 -21.14
CA ASP A 214 -4.16 -7.92 -20.87
C ASP A 214 -2.65 -7.78 -21.12
N TYR A 215 -2.22 -6.63 -21.65
CA TYR A 215 -0.87 -6.31 -22.08
C TYR A 215 -0.29 -7.29 -23.11
N ALA A 216 -1.13 -8.08 -23.80
CA ALA A 216 -0.68 -9.18 -24.65
C ALA A 216 0.16 -8.70 -25.84
N SER A 217 -0.16 -7.53 -26.39
CA SER A 217 0.54 -6.97 -27.56
C SER A 217 1.93 -6.41 -27.25
N LEU A 218 2.28 -6.22 -25.97
CA LEU A 218 3.65 -5.88 -25.59
C LEU A 218 4.58 -7.05 -25.92
N VAL A 219 5.54 -6.81 -26.81
CA VAL A 219 6.58 -7.77 -27.17
C VAL A 219 7.71 -7.68 -26.16
N ILE A 220 7.88 -8.75 -25.39
CA ILE A 220 9.03 -8.87 -24.49
C ILE A 220 10.20 -9.38 -25.32
N PRO A 221 11.33 -8.66 -25.37
CA PRO A 221 12.49 -9.13 -26.11
C PRO A 221 12.91 -10.50 -25.55
N SER A 222 12.92 -11.50 -26.43
CA SER A 222 13.59 -12.77 -26.14
C SER A 222 15.10 -12.55 -26.11
N LYS A 223 15.82 -13.49 -25.50
CA LYS A 223 17.28 -13.54 -25.55
C LYS A 223 17.84 -13.27 -26.95
#